data_AF-A0A934ENE8-F1
#
_entry.id   AF-A0A934ENE8-F1
#
_cell.length_a   1.000
_cell.length_b   1.000
_cell.length_c   1.000
_cell.angle_alpha   90.00
_cell.angle_beta   90.00
_cell.angle_gamma   90.00
#
_symmetry.space_group_name_H-M   'P 1'
#
loop_
_entity.id
_entity.type
_entity.pdbx_description
1 polymer ?
#
loop_
_entity_poly.entity_id
_entity_poly.type
_entity_poly.pdbx_seq_one_letter_code
_entity_poly.pdbx_strand_id
1 'polypeptide(L)'
;MKKNRIDAVNLTLIFLTIFFTILVGCGGGGDGTTSIPPVTWGTISGTAVKGPVANATMTAFSINNGTMGIQIGTGHTDSQGNFSISVGDHSGPVILQLKGGSYMDEATGTNMPMQQSDMMTSVIPSMSAGAAMSGVQMTPLTSMAQTMAQGMSGGMTSANITAANTTVGIYFLVNDILHTRPMDPLAQGSGTGADQNMKNYGMSIAAMSQYAKNLGMQFSSGMVTAMMNDASDGHMNGMMGSSPIMMGGGMMGGSMMSHDAGTIGMATAMTQFIQSSMNKSGVTLQDMLLLINKLMVSDGTIQ
;
A
#
# COMPACT_ATOMS: atom_id res chain seq x y z
N MET A 1 -49.94 -42.03 17.28
CA MET A 1 -50.54 -42.03 18.63
C MET A 1 -49.63 -42.81 19.57
N LYS A 2 -49.47 -42.33 20.81
CA LYS A 2 -48.70 -42.87 21.96
C LYS A 2 -47.17 -42.67 21.98
N LYS A 3 -46.86 -41.47 22.49
CA LYS A 3 -45.78 -41.02 23.39
C LYS A 3 -45.31 -42.09 24.40
N ASN A 4 -44.00 -42.13 24.69
CA ASN A 4 -43.37 -42.13 26.03
C ASN A 4 -41.89 -42.58 25.94
N ARG A 5 -40.91 -42.16 26.74
CA ARG A 5 -40.62 -41.05 27.68
C ARG A 5 -39.15 -41.29 28.03
N ILE A 6 -38.33 -40.24 28.04
CA ILE A 6 -37.00 -40.24 28.67
C ILE A 6 -37.21 -40.01 30.16
N ASP A 7 -36.40 -40.65 31.02
CA ASP A 7 -35.87 -40.22 32.33
C ASP A 7 -35.25 -41.46 33.01
N ALA A 8 -33.91 -41.62 32.99
CA ALA A 8 -32.94 -41.10 33.97
C ALA A 8 -32.55 -42.17 35.01
N VAL A 9 -31.24 -42.39 35.19
CA VAL A 9 -30.50 -42.34 36.47
C VAL A 9 -29.16 -43.09 36.34
N ASN A 10 -28.10 -42.37 36.71
CA ASN A 10 -26.69 -42.71 36.73
C ASN A 10 -26.35 -44.07 37.35
N LEU A 11 -25.43 -44.81 36.72
CA LEU A 11 -24.56 -45.77 37.40
C LEU A 11 -23.12 -45.60 36.93
N THR A 12 -22.33 -44.99 37.80
CA THR A 12 -20.88 -44.78 37.72
C THR A 12 -20.15 -46.10 37.48
N LEU A 13 -19.38 -46.21 36.38
CA LEU A 13 -18.44 -47.32 36.18
C LEU A 13 -17.04 -46.77 35.95
N ILE A 14 -16.18 -47.00 36.95
CA ILE A 14 -14.75 -46.70 37.00
C ILE A 14 -14.03 -47.69 36.07
N PHE A 15 -13.45 -47.20 34.97
CA PHE A 15 -12.55 -47.98 34.13
C PHE A 15 -11.09 -47.74 34.55
N LEU A 16 -10.58 -48.68 35.35
CA LEU A 16 -9.16 -48.84 35.66
C LEU A 16 -8.49 -49.51 34.45
N THR A 17 -7.72 -48.75 33.67
CA THR A 17 -6.98 -49.29 32.51
C THR A 17 -5.49 -49.32 32.85
N ILE A 18 -4.98 -50.55 32.99
CA ILE A 18 -3.58 -50.89 33.27
C ILE A 18 -2.77 -50.67 31.99
N PHE A 19 -1.79 -49.76 32.02
CA PHE A 19 -0.86 -49.52 30.92
C PHE A 19 0.41 -50.35 31.12
N PHE A 20 0.65 -51.30 30.22
CA PHE A 20 1.78 -52.22 30.23
C PHE A 20 2.95 -51.56 29.47
N THR A 21 4.00 -51.13 30.19
CA THR A 21 5.22 -50.58 29.60
C THR A 21 6.18 -51.69 29.21
N ILE A 22 6.34 -51.91 27.90
CA ILE A 22 7.47 -52.66 27.35
C ILE A 22 8.60 -51.68 27.03
N LEU A 23 9.68 -51.82 27.79
CA LEU A 23 10.94 -51.10 27.65
C LEU A 23 11.73 -51.71 26.49
N VAL A 24 11.77 -51.05 25.34
CA VAL A 24 12.71 -51.37 24.26
C VAL A 24 13.88 -50.39 24.37
N GLY A 25 14.97 -50.88 24.95
CA GLY A 25 16.28 -50.24 24.87
C GLY A 25 16.92 -50.53 23.52
N CYS A 26 17.13 -49.51 22.72
CA CYS A 26 18.11 -49.52 21.64
C CYS A 26 18.97 -48.27 21.81
N GLY A 27 20.22 -48.47 22.25
CA GLY A 27 21.25 -47.46 22.19
C GLY A 27 21.69 -47.27 20.73
N GLY A 28 21.91 -46.03 20.32
CA GLY A 28 22.40 -45.70 18.99
C GLY A 28 22.95 -44.29 18.91
N GLY A 29 24.29 -44.20 18.90
CA GLY A 29 25.13 -43.19 18.26
C GLY A 29 24.68 -41.74 18.24
N GLY A 30 25.37 -40.91 19.03
CA GLY A 30 25.37 -39.47 18.82
C GLY A 30 26.13 -39.13 17.54
N ASP A 31 25.40 -38.92 16.45
CA ASP A 31 25.86 -38.09 15.34
C ASP A 31 25.39 -36.67 15.66
N GLY A 32 26.33 -35.85 16.11
CA GLY A 32 26.16 -34.40 16.24
C GLY A 32 26.05 -33.75 14.87
N THR A 33 25.02 -34.08 14.09
CA THR A 33 24.57 -33.22 13.03
C THR A 33 23.92 -32.03 13.72
N THR A 34 24.64 -30.91 13.79
CA THR A 34 24.01 -29.62 14.02
C THR A 34 22.88 -29.51 13.00
N SER A 35 21.63 -29.70 13.44
CA SER A 35 20.48 -29.39 12.60
C SER A 35 20.59 -27.91 12.30
N ILE A 36 21.09 -27.57 11.11
CA ILE A 36 21.13 -26.19 10.66
C ILE A 36 19.66 -25.76 10.70
N PRO A 37 19.28 -24.77 11.51
CA PRO A 37 17.90 -24.31 11.50
C PRO A 37 17.55 -23.97 10.05
N PRO A 38 16.34 -24.32 9.56
CA PRO A 38 15.95 -23.98 8.21
C PRO A 38 16.21 -22.49 8.00
N VAL A 39 16.95 -22.16 6.95
CA VAL A 39 17.18 -20.76 6.58
C VAL A 39 15.81 -20.14 6.31
N THR A 40 15.33 -19.32 7.23
CA THR A 40 14.10 -18.57 7.03
C THR A 40 14.44 -17.37 6.17
N TRP A 41 14.02 -17.41 4.91
CA TRP A 41 14.19 -16.28 4.01
C TRP A 41 13.15 -15.22 4.36
N GLY A 42 13.61 -13.98 4.49
CA GLY A 42 12.73 -12.84 4.67
C GLY A 42 11.82 -12.70 3.46
N THR A 43 10.59 -12.27 3.70
CA THR A 43 9.58 -12.09 2.67
C THR A 43 8.86 -10.77 2.89
N ILE A 44 8.53 -10.10 1.79
CA ILE A 44 7.70 -8.90 1.78
C ILE A 44 6.52 -9.16 0.88
N SER A 45 5.31 -9.10 1.44
CA SER A 45 4.06 -9.35 0.73
C SER A 45 3.06 -8.24 0.96
N GLY A 46 2.18 -8.03 -0.01
CA GLY A 46 1.37 -6.84 -0.02
C GLY A 46 0.50 -6.69 -1.27
N THR A 47 -0.01 -5.47 -1.46
CA THR A 47 -0.89 -5.12 -2.57
C THR A 47 -0.46 -3.82 -3.25
N ALA A 48 -0.53 -3.80 -4.57
CA ALA A 48 -0.34 -2.62 -5.40
C ALA A 48 -1.67 -2.04 -5.88
N VAL A 49 -1.94 -0.78 -5.53
CA VAL A 49 -3.24 -0.14 -5.72
C VAL A 49 -3.12 1.27 -6.29
N LYS A 50 -3.56 1.39 -7.54
CA LYS A 50 -4.04 2.55 -8.29
C LYS A 50 -5.14 1.99 -9.23
N GLY A 51 -6.17 1.41 -8.60
CA GLY A 51 -6.77 0.14 -9.02
C GLY A 51 -5.77 -1.02 -8.81
N PRO A 52 -6.22 -2.27 -8.58
CA PRO A 52 -5.29 -3.40 -8.51
C PRO A 52 -4.34 -3.42 -9.72
N VAL A 53 -3.03 -3.24 -9.48
CA VAL A 53 -2.05 -3.13 -10.57
C VAL A 53 -1.55 -4.52 -10.94
N ALA A 54 -2.01 -5.06 -12.05
CA ALA A 54 -1.72 -6.42 -12.49
C ALA A 54 -0.45 -6.51 -13.34
N ASN A 55 0.28 -7.63 -13.20
CA ASN A 55 1.44 -7.99 -14.01
C ASN A 55 2.57 -6.93 -14.01
N ALA A 56 2.70 -6.17 -12.93
CA ALA A 56 3.80 -5.23 -12.76
C ALA A 56 5.03 -5.94 -12.18
N THR A 57 6.22 -5.47 -12.54
CA THR A 57 7.46 -5.94 -11.93
C THR A 57 7.66 -5.20 -10.62
N MET A 58 7.84 -5.98 -9.55
CA MET A 58 8.19 -5.50 -8.23
C MET A 58 9.68 -5.76 -7.96
N THR A 59 10.39 -4.75 -7.47
CA THR A 59 11.79 -4.89 -7.11
C THR A 59 12.03 -4.28 -5.73
N ALA A 60 12.66 -5.04 -4.85
CA ALA A 60 13.08 -4.59 -3.52
C ALA A 60 14.57 -4.24 -3.55
N PHE A 61 14.92 -3.09 -2.98
CA PHE A 61 16.30 -2.65 -2.80
C PHE A 61 16.57 -2.37 -1.32
N SER A 62 17.79 -2.67 -0.88
CA SER A 62 18.27 -2.21 0.43
C SER A 62 18.36 -0.68 0.42
N ILE A 63 18.31 -0.06 1.60
CA ILE A 63 18.66 1.36 1.74
C ILE A 63 19.91 1.47 2.61
N ASN A 64 20.95 2.13 2.09
CA ASN A 64 22.23 2.32 2.74
C ASN A 64 22.52 3.82 2.86
N ASN A 65 22.79 4.30 4.07
CA ASN A 65 23.09 5.71 4.35
C ASN A 65 22.06 6.68 3.73
N GLY A 66 20.77 6.33 3.84
CA GLY A 66 19.66 7.13 3.30
C GLY A 66 19.48 7.11 1.79
N THR A 67 20.25 6.28 1.08
CA THR A 67 20.19 6.15 -0.38
C THR A 67 19.85 4.73 -0.80
N MET A 68 19.25 4.58 -1.98
CA MET A 68 18.95 3.27 -2.55
C MET A 68 20.26 2.48 -2.76
N GLY A 69 20.27 1.25 -2.27
CA GLY A 69 21.39 0.32 -2.35
C GLY A 69 21.18 -0.76 -3.41
N ILE A 70 21.63 -1.98 -3.10
CA ILE A 70 21.55 -3.11 -4.02
C ILE A 70 20.14 -3.67 -4.11
N GLN A 71 19.80 -4.29 -5.24
CA GLN A 71 18.60 -5.10 -5.34
C GLN A 71 18.73 -6.32 -4.42
N ILE A 72 17.71 -6.56 -3.61
CA ILE A 72 17.65 -7.68 -2.64
C ILE A 72 16.54 -8.69 -2.98
N GLY A 73 15.64 -8.35 -3.90
CA GLY A 73 14.59 -9.25 -4.35
C GLY A 73 13.81 -8.70 -5.53
N THR A 74 13.11 -9.58 -6.25
CA THR A 74 12.18 -9.22 -7.32
C THR A 74 11.01 -10.20 -7.38
N GLY A 75 9.88 -9.73 -7.88
CA GLY A 75 8.65 -10.51 -8.06
C GLY A 75 7.70 -9.79 -9.02
N HIS A 76 6.47 -10.29 -9.09
CA HIS A 76 5.43 -9.69 -9.92
C HIS A 76 4.14 -9.55 -9.13
N THR A 77 3.31 -8.60 -9.52
CA THR A 77 1.93 -8.54 -9.03
C THR A 77 1.03 -9.51 -9.80
N ASP A 78 0.11 -10.17 -9.10
CA ASP A 78 -0.94 -10.97 -9.71
C ASP A 78 -2.07 -10.10 -10.28
N SER A 79 -3.12 -10.73 -10.82
CA SER A 79 -4.28 -10.01 -11.39
C SER A 79 -5.07 -9.16 -10.40
N GLN A 80 -4.87 -9.35 -9.10
CA GLN A 80 -5.50 -8.63 -8.00
C GLN A 80 -4.50 -7.65 -7.35
N GLY A 81 -3.34 -7.44 -7.98
CA GLY A 81 -2.29 -6.54 -7.50
C GLY A 81 -1.52 -7.08 -6.30
N ASN A 82 -1.74 -8.34 -5.87
CA ASN A 82 -0.97 -8.89 -4.75
C ASN A 82 0.44 -9.26 -5.21
N PHE A 83 1.42 -9.08 -4.34
CA PHE A 83 2.79 -9.50 -4.57
C PHE A 83 3.37 -10.23 -3.36
N SER A 84 4.39 -11.04 -3.60
CA SER A 84 5.27 -11.60 -2.57
C SER A 84 6.69 -11.69 -3.13
N ILE A 85 7.65 -11.12 -2.41
CA ILE A 85 9.05 -11.03 -2.81
C ILE A 85 9.88 -11.67 -1.70
N SER A 86 10.74 -12.63 -2.05
CA SER A 86 11.79 -13.08 -1.14
C SER A 86 12.94 -12.08 -1.15
N VAL A 87 13.39 -11.69 0.04
CA VAL A 87 14.46 -10.69 0.24
C VAL A 87 15.65 -11.25 1.03
N GLY A 88 15.76 -12.58 1.10
CA GLY A 88 16.89 -13.25 1.75
C GLY A 88 17.03 -12.92 3.24
N ASP A 89 18.25 -12.73 3.70
CA ASP A 89 18.59 -12.39 5.07
C ASP A 89 18.70 -10.87 5.31
N HIS A 90 18.15 -10.06 4.40
CA HIS A 90 18.21 -8.59 4.51
C HIS A 90 17.64 -8.10 5.85
N SER A 91 18.36 -7.15 6.45
CA SER A 91 17.95 -6.45 7.67
C SER A 91 18.18 -4.96 7.50
N GLY A 92 17.24 -4.15 7.99
CA GLY A 92 17.26 -2.70 7.88
C GLY A 92 16.22 -2.15 6.90
N PRO A 93 16.30 -0.87 6.53
CA PRO A 93 15.31 -0.21 5.68
C PRO A 93 15.31 -0.76 4.24
N VAL A 94 14.14 -0.72 3.61
CA VAL A 94 13.89 -1.24 2.25
C VAL A 94 13.09 -0.21 1.45
N ILE A 95 13.43 -0.07 0.16
CA ILE A 95 12.56 0.57 -0.83
C ILE A 95 12.03 -0.48 -1.80
N LEU A 96 10.73 -0.46 -2.03
CA LEU A 96 10.05 -1.21 -3.07
C LEU A 96 9.81 -0.29 -4.25
N GLN A 97 10.01 -0.82 -5.46
CA GLN A 97 9.68 -0.17 -6.73
C GLN A 97 8.75 -1.07 -7.53
N LEU A 98 7.70 -0.47 -8.09
CA LEU A 98 6.77 -1.09 -9.02
C LEU A 98 6.86 -0.39 -10.37
N LYS A 99 7.13 -1.16 -11.44
CA LYS A 99 7.14 -0.65 -12.82
C LYS A 99 6.30 -1.52 -13.75
N GLY A 100 5.73 -0.89 -14.77
CA GLY A 100 4.89 -1.57 -15.76
C GLY A 100 3.57 -2.08 -15.19
N GLY A 101 2.98 -3.08 -15.86
CA GLY A 101 1.66 -3.59 -15.54
C GLY A 101 0.52 -2.70 -16.02
N SER A 102 -0.71 -3.07 -15.67
CA SER A 102 -1.93 -2.34 -16.00
C SER A 102 -2.93 -2.35 -14.87
N TYR A 103 -3.80 -1.36 -14.84
CA TYR A 103 -4.79 -1.18 -13.79
C TYR A 103 -6.10 -0.65 -14.36
N MET A 104 -7.20 -0.90 -13.67
CA MET A 104 -8.47 -0.24 -13.93
C MET A 104 -8.43 1.16 -13.32
N ASP A 105 -8.42 2.20 -14.15
CA ASP A 105 -8.40 3.58 -13.69
C ASP A 105 -9.73 3.95 -13.03
N GLU A 106 -9.66 4.55 -11.83
CA GLU A 106 -10.83 4.79 -10.99
C GLU A 106 -11.83 5.75 -11.64
N ALA A 107 -11.37 6.87 -12.18
CA ALA A 107 -12.24 7.94 -12.68
C ALA A 107 -12.82 7.68 -14.07
N THR A 108 -12.16 6.84 -14.88
CA THR A 108 -12.62 6.50 -16.23
C THR A 108 -13.25 5.12 -16.33
N GLY A 109 -12.92 4.19 -15.43
CA GLY A 109 -13.35 2.80 -15.52
C GLY A 109 -12.74 2.06 -16.71
N THR A 110 -11.58 2.51 -17.20
CA THR A 110 -10.88 1.91 -18.32
C THR A 110 -9.57 1.27 -17.87
N ASN A 111 -9.20 0.16 -18.49
CA ASN A 111 -7.92 -0.47 -18.22
C ASN A 111 -6.78 0.33 -18.88
N MET A 112 -5.84 0.83 -18.09
CA MET A 112 -4.71 1.63 -18.52
C MET A 112 -3.38 0.94 -18.18
N PRO A 113 -2.35 1.02 -19.04
CA PRO A 113 -1.01 0.64 -18.66
C PRO A 113 -0.40 1.69 -17.72
N MET A 114 0.49 1.26 -16.83
CA MET A 114 1.47 2.19 -16.24
C MET A 114 2.41 2.66 -17.34
N GLN A 115 2.61 3.98 -17.50
CA GLN A 115 3.57 4.45 -18.50
C GLN A 115 4.99 3.99 -18.18
N GLN A 116 5.82 3.83 -19.20
CA GLN A 116 7.16 3.28 -19.07
C GLN A 116 8.10 4.11 -18.17
N SER A 117 7.88 5.42 -18.10
CA SER A 117 8.61 6.33 -17.21
C SER A 117 8.03 6.43 -15.80
N ASP A 118 6.83 5.90 -15.58
CA ASP A 118 6.15 5.99 -14.30
C ASP A 118 6.52 4.82 -13.39
N MET A 119 6.47 5.06 -12.10
CA MET A 119 6.81 4.10 -11.06
C MET A 119 5.98 4.41 -9.82
N MET A 120 5.56 3.36 -9.10
CA MET A 120 5.11 3.52 -7.71
C MET A 120 6.18 2.99 -6.77
N THR A 121 6.34 3.65 -5.63
CA THR A 121 7.31 3.30 -4.61
C THR A 121 6.66 3.14 -3.24
N SER A 122 7.35 2.44 -2.35
CA SER A 122 7.02 2.36 -0.93
C SER A 122 8.30 2.12 -0.15
N VAL A 123 8.38 2.71 1.05
CA VAL A 123 9.56 2.59 1.92
C VAL A 123 9.17 1.99 3.25
N ILE A 124 9.92 0.98 3.64
CA ILE A 124 9.75 0.26 4.89
C ILE A 124 10.89 0.68 5.82
N PRO A 125 10.59 1.23 7.01
CA PRO A 125 11.61 1.85 7.85
C PRO A 125 12.64 0.85 8.39
N SER A 126 12.23 -0.40 8.60
CA SER A 126 13.12 -1.48 9.02
C SER A 126 12.44 -2.82 8.82
N MET A 127 13.26 -3.84 8.56
CA MET A 127 12.88 -5.25 8.70
C MET A 127 14.00 -6.03 9.36
N SER A 128 13.68 -7.11 10.07
CA SER A 128 14.68 -8.03 10.62
C SER A 128 15.03 -9.12 9.61
N ALA A 129 16.27 -9.59 9.64
CA ALA A 129 16.70 -10.74 8.85
C ALA A 129 15.76 -11.93 9.03
N GLY A 130 15.30 -12.52 7.91
CA GLY A 130 14.37 -13.65 7.93
C GLY A 130 12.92 -13.32 8.30
N ALA A 131 12.56 -12.06 8.51
CA ALA A 131 11.19 -11.67 8.85
C ALA A 131 10.23 -11.80 7.66
N ALA A 132 8.98 -12.19 7.95
CA ALA A 132 7.88 -12.12 7.01
C ALA A 132 7.05 -10.86 7.26
N MET A 133 7.15 -9.89 6.35
CA MET A 133 6.31 -8.69 6.34
C MET A 133 5.14 -8.91 5.40
N SER A 134 3.94 -8.62 5.88
CA SER A 134 2.69 -8.81 5.13
C SER A 134 1.82 -7.57 5.21
N GLY A 135 0.95 -7.40 4.21
CA GLY A 135 0.02 -6.27 4.15
C GLY A 135 0.66 -4.95 3.68
N VAL A 136 1.88 -4.98 3.13
CA VAL A 136 2.55 -3.77 2.63
C VAL A 136 1.80 -3.17 1.45
N GLN A 137 1.54 -1.88 1.48
CA GLN A 137 0.85 -1.17 0.41
C GLN A 137 1.84 -0.50 -0.55
N MET A 138 1.57 -0.65 -1.85
CA MET A 138 2.23 0.04 -2.96
C MET A 138 1.21 0.93 -3.65
N THR A 139 1.23 2.21 -3.36
CA THR A 139 0.17 3.16 -3.77
C THR A 139 0.77 4.51 -4.14
N PRO A 140 -0.03 5.43 -4.72
CA PRO A 140 0.40 6.81 -4.88
C PRO A 140 0.85 7.47 -3.56
N LEU A 141 0.18 7.20 -2.43
CA LEU A 141 0.50 7.85 -1.16
C LEU A 141 1.83 7.35 -0.56
N THR A 142 2.09 6.05 -0.62
CA THR A 142 3.39 5.50 -0.20
C THR A 142 4.53 5.98 -1.11
N SER A 143 4.21 6.29 -2.37
CA SER A 143 5.18 6.83 -3.31
C SER A 143 5.56 8.27 -2.97
N MET A 144 4.58 9.09 -2.59
CA MET A 144 4.81 10.45 -2.08
C MET A 144 5.61 10.44 -0.77
N ALA A 145 5.30 9.52 0.15
CA ALA A 145 6.08 9.38 1.38
C ALA A 145 7.53 8.98 1.10
N GLN A 146 7.77 8.14 0.10
CA GLN A 146 9.13 7.80 -0.31
C GLN A 146 9.90 9.00 -0.85
N THR A 147 9.32 9.78 -1.76
CA THR A 147 10.01 10.96 -2.34
C THR A 147 10.25 12.03 -1.29
N MET A 148 9.29 12.24 -0.38
CA MET A 148 9.48 13.12 0.78
C MET A 148 10.64 12.64 1.66
N ALA A 149 10.69 11.36 2.05
CA ALA A 149 11.79 10.80 2.83
C ALA A 149 13.15 10.93 2.13
N GLN A 150 13.17 10.81 0.80
CA GLN A 150 14.38 11.00 -0.01
C GLN A 150 14.84 12.47 -0.04
N GLY A 151 13.91 13.43 -0.03
CA GLY A 151 14.21 14.87 0.02
C GLY A 151 14.64 15.38 1.40
N MET A 152 14.36 14.64 2.48
CA MET A 152 14.78 15.00 3.84
C MET A 152 16.31 14.94 4.01
N SER A 153 16.82 15.75 4.95
CA SER A 153 18.25 15.72 5.31
C SER A 153 18.68 14.32 5.76
N GLY A 154 19.75 13.80 5.16
CA GLY A 154 20.22 12.42 5.37
C GLY A 154 19.47 11.36 4.56
N GLY A 155 18.49 11.73 3.72
CA GLY A 155 17.76 10.82 2.83
C GLY A 155 16.86 9.83 3.57
N MET A 156 16.63 8.67 2.98
CA MET A 156 15.71 7.62 3.47
C MET A 156 16.25 6.85 4.68
N THR A 157 16.63 7.52 5.77
CA THR A 157 16.93 6.86 7.04
C THR A 157 15.66 6.24 7.64
N SER A 158 15.77 5.24 8.53
CA SER A 158 14.60 4.65 9.20
C SER A 158 13.71 5.69 9.89
N ALA A 159 14.32 6.73 10.47
CA ALA A 159 13.61 7.84 11.10
C ALA A 159 12.85 8.69 10.07
N ASN A 160 13.51 9.08 8.98
CA ASN A 160 12.90 9.88 7.91
C ASN A 160 11.79 9.10 7.18
N ILE A 161 11.98 7.80 6.93
CA ILE A 161 10.92 6.93 6.37
C ILE A 161 9.70 6.91 7.29
N THR A 162 9.91 6.70 8.59
CA THR A 162 8.80 6.69 9.58
C THR A 162 8.09 8.03 9.61
N ALA A 163 8.83 9.14 9.63
CA ALA A 163 8.29 10.48 9.62
C ALA A 163 7.47 10.74 8.35
N ALA A 164 8.03 10.50 7.16
CA ALA A 164 7.34 10.75 5.90
C ALA A 164 6.09 9.88 5.70
N ASN A 165 6.13 8.59 6.08
CA ASN A 165 4.95 7.73 6.07
C ASN A 165 3.83 8.30 6.97
N THR A 166 4.22 8.84 8.13
CA THR A 166 3.29 9.44 9.09
C THR A 166 2.71 10.77 8.59
N THR A 167 3.54 11.69 8.12
CA THR A 167 3.11 13.04 7.72
C THR A 167 2.26 13.01 6.44
N VAL A 168 2.62 12.18 5.45
CA VAL A 168 1.74 11.95 4.29
C VAL A 168 0.43 11.30 4.72
N GLY A 169 0.48 10.35 5.64
CA GLY A 169 -0.73 9.76 6.23
C GLY A 169 -1.64 10.82 6.87
N ILE A 170 -1.09 11.67 7.74
CA ILE A 170 -1.81 12.78 8.37
C ILE A 170 -2.43 13.72 7.33
N TYR A 171 -1.69 14.04 6.26
CA TYR A 171 -2.18 14.92 5.20
C TYR A 171 -3.47 14.37 4.56
N PHE A 172 -3.55 13.07 4.33
CA PHE A 172 -4.71 12.39 3.74
C PHE A 172 -5.67 11.77 4.76
N LEU A 173 -5.49 12.03 6.06
CA LEU A 173 -6.26 11.40 7.15
C LEU A 173 -6.25 9.86 7.09
N VAL A 174 -5.08 9.28 6.81
CA VAL A 174 -4.78 7.85 6.82
C VAL A 174 -3.68 7.59 7.85
N ASN A 175 -4.02 6.92 8.95
CA ASN A 175 -3.10 6.72 10.08
C ASN A 175 -1.86 5.88 9.73
N ASP A 176 -2.02 4.89 8.85
CA ASP A 176 -0.93 4.02 8.41
C ASP A 176 -1.08 3.73 6.92
N ILE A 177 -0.40 4.51 6.08
CA ILE A 177 -0.41 4.30 4.63
C ILE A 177 0.34 3.03 4.21
N LEU A 178 1.19 2.47 5.06
CA LEU A 178 2.01 1.31 4.72
C LEU A 178 1.25 -0.01 4.89
N HIS A 179 0.31 -0.07 5.84
CA HIS A 179 -0.45 -1.31 6.13
C HIS A 179 -1.97 -1.16 6.01
N THR A 180 -2.52 0.04 5.83
CA THR A 180 -3.95 0.21 5.56
C THR A 180 -4.24 -0.04 4.10
N ARG A 181 -4.93 -1.14 3.77
CA ARG A 181 -5.37 -1.40 2.40
C ARG A 181 -6.40 -0.34 1.96
N PRO A 182 -6.19 0.37 0.83
CA PRO A 182 -7.19 1.30 0.31
C PRO A 182 -8.49 0.57 -0.05
N MET A 183 -9.62 1.19 0.26
CA MET A 183 -10.92 0.72 -0.23
C MET A 183 -10.97 0.88 -1.76
N ASP A 184 -11.39 -0.15 -2.48
CA ASP A 184 -11.61 -0.06 -3.92
C ASP A 184 -12.93 0.67 -4.23
N PRO A 185 -12.92 1.89 -4.81
CA PRO A 185 -14.13 2.64 -5.08
C PRO A 185 -14.96 2.06 -6.24
N LEU A 186 -14.37 1.19 -7.07
CA LEU A 186 -15.03 0.53 -8.19
C LEU A 186 -15.72 -0.78 -7.78
N ALA A 187 -15.43 -1.29 -6.58
CA ALA A 187 -16.11 -2.45 -6.03
C ALA A 187 -17.47 -2.04 -5.45
N GLN A 188 -18.54 -2.71 -5.90
CA GLN A 188 -19.91 -2.40 -5.49
C GLN A 188 -20.07 -2.57 -3.96
N GLY A 189 -20.50 -1.50 -3.28
CA GLY A 189 -20.78 -1.51 -1.84
C GLY A 189 -19.56 -1.63 -0.94
N SER A 190 -18.33 -1.47 -1.46
CA SER A 190 -17.09 -1.60 -0.69
C SER A 190 -16.99 -0.63 0.49
N GLY A 191 -17.74 0.48 0.47
CA GLY A 191 -17.79 1.47 1.55
C GLY A 191 -18.52 1.01 2.82
N THR A 192 -19.39 0.01 2.74
CA THR A 192 -20.18 -0.46 3.91
C THR A 192 -19.32 -1.22 4.93
N GLY A 193 -18.24 -1.87 4.49
CA GLY A 193 -17.31 -2.61 5.36
C GLY A 193 -15.94 -1.94 5.56
N ALA A 194 -15.68 -0.83 4.87
CA ALA A 194 -14.43 -0.09 4.98
C ALA A 194 -14.46 0.85 6.18
N ASP A 195 -13.39 0.84 6.98
CA ASP A 195 -13.16 1.88 7.97
C ASP A 195 -12.82 3.23 7.32
N GLN A 196 -12.79 4.29 8.13
CA GLN A 196 -12.54 5.64 7.61
C GLN A 196 -11.15 5.81 6.98
N ASN A 197 -10.11 5.13 7.48
CA ASN A 197 -8.78 5.20 6.88
C ASN A 197 -8.79 4.57 5.48
N MET A 198 -9.42 3.39 5.34
CA MET A 198 -9.57 2.72 4.04
C MET A 198 -10.35 3.58 3.04
N LYS A 199 -11.44 4.24 3.48
CA LYS A 199 -12.22 5.18 2.66
C LYS A 199 -11.39 6.39 2.23
N ASN A 200 -10.72 7.05 3.19
CA ASN A 200 -9.87 8.21 2.94
C ASN A 200 -8.75 7.90 1.94
N TYR A 201 -8.13 6.73 2.10
CA TYR A 201 -7.07 6.26 1.23
C TYR A 201 -7.59 6.00 -0.19
N GLY A 202 -8.63 5.17 -0.32
CA GLY A 202 -9.21 4.83 -1.63
C GLY A 202 -9.72 6.06 -2.39
N MET A 203 -10.39 6.98 -1.69
CA MET A 203 -10.91 8.20 -2.30
C MET A 203 -9.83 9.21 -2.66
N SER A 204 -8.72 9.29 -1.92
CA SER A 204 -7.57 10.10 -2.32
C SER A 204 -6.94 9.61 -3.63
N ILE A 205 -6.78 8.29 -3.77
CA ILE A 205 -6.27 7.69 -5.02
C ILE A 205 -7.25 7.94 -6.18
N ALA A 206 -8.55 7.77 -5.93
CA ALA A 206 -9.58 8.05 -6.94
C ALA A 206 -9.63 9.53 -7.34
N ALA A 207 -9.41 10.44 -6.38
CA ALA A 207 -9.33 11.87 -6.64
C ALA A 207 -8.13 12.22 -7.54
N MET A 208 -6.97 11.58 -7.35
CA MET A 208 -5.83 11.74 -8.27
C MET A 208 -6.18 11.28 -9.69
N SER A 209 -6.86 10.14 -9.84
CA SER A 209 -7.37 9.68 -11.14
C SER A 209 -8.37 10.67 -11.75
N GLN A 210 -9.30 11.20 -10.96
CA GLN A 210 -10.29 12.18 -11.42
C GLN A 210 -9.66 13.51 -11.82
N TYR A 211 -8.64 13.96 -11.09
CA TYR A 211 -7.89 15.16 -11.45
C TYR A 211 -7.13 14.96 -12.77
N ALA A 212 -6.50 13.81 -12.97
CA ALA A 212 -5.86 13.45 -14.25
C ALA A 212 -6.86 13.46 -15.42
N LYS A 213 -8.05 12.89 -15.21
CA LYS A 213 -9.14 12.89 -16.18
C LYS A 213 -9.60 14.31 -16.53
N ASN A 214 -9.75 15.19 -15.54
CA ASN A 214 -10.15 16.59 -15.76
C ASN A 214 -9.14 17.35 -16.62
N LEU A 215 -7.85 17.04 -16.45
CA LEU A 215 -6.76 17.61 -17.24
C LEU A 215 -6.63 16.98 -18.64
N GLY A 216 -7.42 15.96 -18.96
CA GLY A 216 -7.34 15.25 -20.23
C GLY A 216 -6.08 14.40 -20.39
N MET A 217 -5.46 13.97 -19.28
CA MET A 217 -4.28 13.12 -19.33
C MET A 217 -4.63 11.76 -19.95
N GLN A 218 -3.82 11.29 -20.89
CA GLN A 218 -4.01 9.99 -21.54
C GLN A 218 -3.82 8.82 -20.58
N PHE A 219 -2.89 8.96 -19.62
CA PHE A 219 -2.57 7.93 -18.63
C PHE A 219 -2.53 8.57 -17.25
N SER A 220 -3.34 8.06 -16.32
CA SER A 220 -3.41 8.63 -14.97
C SER A 220 -2.21 8.27 -14.10
N SER A 221 -1.32 7.37 -14.54
CA SER A 221 -0.07 7.05 -13.85
C SER A 221 0.87 8.26 -13.82
N GLY A 222 0.85 9.12 -14.84
CA GLY A 222 1.65 10.34 -14.86
C GLY A 222 1.24 11.34 -13.77
N MET A 223 -0.02 11.29 -13.30
CA MET A 223 -0.47 12.09 -12.16
C MET A 223 0.16 11.62 -10.85
N VAL A 224 0.43 10.32 -10.70
CA VAL A 224 1.16 9.81 -9.54
C VAL A 224 2.57 10.36 -9.53
N THR A 225 3.26 10.29 -10.68
CA THR A 225 4.60 10.85 -10.83
C THR A 225 4.63 12.35 -10.51
N ALA A 226 3.62 13.11 -10.97
CA ALA A 226 3.51 14.54 -10.66
C ALA A 226 3.30 14.79 -9.15
N MET A 227 2.38 14.07 -8.50
CA MET A 227 2.12 14.20 -7.06
C MET A 227 3.31 13.75 -6.19
N MET A 228 4.07 12.74 -6.62
CA MET A 228 5.33 12.33 -5.98
C MET A 228 6.37 13.44 -6.02
N ASN A 229 6.49 14.11 -7.17
CA ASN A 229 7.41 15.22 -7.35
C ASN A 229 7.00 16.42 -6.49
N ASP A 230 5.70 16.68 -6.37
CA ASP A 230 5.13 17.77 -5.56
C ASP A 230 5.43 17.51 -4.07
N ALA A 231 5.10 16.32 -3.57
CA ALA A 231 5.34 15.96 -2.18
C ALA A 231 6.84 15.94 -1.75
N SER A 232 7.77 15.96 -2.71
CA SER A 232 9.20 15.69 -2.45
C SER A 232 9.89 16.75 -1.59
N ASP A 233 9.39 17.97 -1.57
CA ASP A 233 9.92 19.08 -0.75
C ASP A 233 9.07 19.36 0.50
N GLY A 234 8.06 18.52 0.76
CA GLY A 234 7.13 18.67 1.87
C GLY A 234 5.98 19.65 1.61
N HIS A 235 5.80 20.13 0.38
CA HIS A 235 4.70 21.03 0.00
C HIS A 235 3.97 20.57 -1.26
N MET A 236 2.65 20.44 -1.19
CA MET A 236 1.78 20.16 -2.32
C MET A 236 1.39 21.47 -3.05
N ASN A 237 2.34 22.07 -3.78
CA ASN A 237 2.23 23.42 -4.34
C ASN A 237 2.48 23.49 -5.87
N GLY A 238 2.46 22.36 -6.56
CA GLY A 238 2.78 22.23 -7.99
C GLY A 238 4.26 22.40 -8.33
N MET A 239 5.16 22.37 -7.34
CA MET A 239 6.61 22.56 -7.52
C MET A 239 7.41 21.43 -6.87
N MET A 240 8.58 21.17 -7.43
CA MET A 240 9.64 20.37 -6.83
C MET A 240 10.74 21.35 -6.40
N GLY A 241 10.73 21.75 -5.13
CA GLY A 241 11.55 22.85 -4.63
C GLY A 241 11.15 24.15 -5.30
N SER A 242 12.03 24.70 -6.15
CA SER A 242 11.74 25.92 -6.93
C SER A 242 11.34 25.63 -8.39
N SER A 243 11.32 24.36 -8.79
CA SER A 243 11.07 23.98 -10.18
C SER A 243 9.61 23.59 -10.37
N PRO A 244 8.85 24.22 -11.28
CA PRO A 244 7.48 23.80 -11.56
C PRO A 244 7.42 22.38 -12.12
N ILE A 245 6.37 21.64 -11.77
CA ILE A 245 6.20 20.25 -12.20
C ILE A 245 5.45 20.21 -13.54
N MET A 246 6.05 19.56 -14.53
CA MET A 246 5.38 19.28 -15.80
C MET A 246 4.52 18.01 -15.69
N MET A 247 3.25 18.11 -16.06
CA MET A 247 2.30 17.01 -16.16
C MET A 247 2.13 16.58 -17.62
N GLY A 248 2.42 15.31 -17.89
CA GLY A 248 2.38 14.74 -19.24
C GLY A 248 3.62 15.09 -20.06
N GLY A 249 4.26 14.07 -20.62
CA GLY A 249 5.46 14.20 -21.45
C GLY A 249 5.35 13.29 -22.67
N GLY A 250 4.89 13.86 -23.79
CA GLY A 250 4.70 13.18 -25.06
C GLY A 250 4.32 14.18 -26.17
N MET A 251 3.98 13.69 -27.37
CA MET A 251 3.77 14.48 -28.61
C MET A 251 2.71 15.61 -28.53
N MET A 252 1.98 15.76 -27.42
CA MET A 252 0.93 16.78 -27.22
C MET A 252 1.36 17.99 -26.36
N GLY A 253 2.59 18.01 -25.84
CA GLY A 253 3.06 19.07 -24.92
C GLY A 253 2.49 18.88 -23.51
N GLY A 254 3.35 18.98 -22.49
CA GLY A 254 2.92 18.90 -21.09
C GLY A 254 2.31 20.19 -20.60
N SER A 255 1.34 20.10 -19.68
CA SER A 255 0.86 21.26 -18.91
C SER A 255 1.62 21.38 -17.59
N MET A 256 1.69 22.59 -17.03
CA MET A 256 2.23 22.76 -15.69
C MET A 256 1.22 22.30 -14.65
N MET A 257 1.71 21.63 -13.59
CA MET A 257 0.92 21.32 -12.41
C MET A 257 0.44 22.60 -11.76
N SER A 258 -0.86 22.67 -11.50
CA SER A 258 -1.44 23.83 -10.81
C SER A 258 -0.91 23.89 -9.37
N HIS A 259 -0.76 25.10 -8.84
CA HIS A 259 -0.26 25.29 -7.47
C HIS A 259 -1.19 24.74 -6.38
N ASP A 260 -2.45 24.46 -6.75
CA ASP A 260 -3.49 23.93 -5.87
C ASP A 260 -3.82 22.46 -6.17
N ALA A 261 -3.04 21.80 -7.02
CA ALA A 261 -3.34 20.45 -7.49
C ALA A 261 -3.47 19.44 -6.35
N GLY A 262 -2.61 19.52 -5.33
CA GLY A 262 -2.68 18.68 -4.13
C GLY A 262 -3.58 19.20 -3.00
N THR A 263 -4.17 20.40 -3.15
CA THR A 263 -5.03 21.04 -2.15
C THR A 263 -6.49 21.15 -2.64
N ILE A 264 -6.95 22.34 -3.01
CA ILE A 264 -8.30 22.64 -3.48
C ILE A 264 -8.62 21.86 -4.77
N GLY A 265 -7.64 21.71 -5.67
CA GLY A 265 -7.75 20.91 -6.88
C GLY A 265 -8.09 19.45 -6.57
N MET A 266 -7.40 18.86 -5.59
CA MET A 266 -7.66 17.50 -5.15
C MET A 266 -9.01 17.37 -4.42
N ALA A 267 -9.37 18.32 -3.56
CA ALA A 267 -10.68 18.35 -2.90
C ALA A 267 -11.85 18.41 -3.91
N THR A 268 -11.67 19.22 -4.96
CA THR A 268 -12.63 19.34 -6.06
C THR A 268 -12.74 18.03 -6.84
N ALA A 269 -11.60 17.41 -7.20
CA ALA A 269 -11.59 16.13 -7.89
C ALA A 269 -12.20 15.01 -7.04
N MET A 270 -11.96 14.99 -5.73
CA MET A 270 -12.57 14.04 -4.80
C MET A 270 -14.08 14.19 -4.77
N THR A 271 -14.58 15.43 -4.66
CA THR A 271 -16.03 15.74 -4.68
C THR A 271 -16.67 15.25 -5.98
N GLN A 272 -16.04 15.53 -7.12
CA GLN A 272 -16.51 15.10 -8.43
C GLN A 272 -16.51 13.57 -8.57
N PHE A 273 -15.46 12.89 -8.11
CA PHE A 273 -15.39 11.44 -8.16
C PHE A 273 -16.51 10.80 -7.34
N ILE A 274 -16.73 11.26 -6.10
CA ILE A 274 -17.76 10.74 -5.20
C ILE A 274 -19.16 10.84 -5.83
N GLN A 275 -19.43 11.93 -6.56
CA GLN A 275 -20.70 12.17 -7.24
C GLN A 275 -20.81 11.47 -8.61
N SER A 276 -19.72 10.89 -9.11
CA SER A 276 -19.70 10.25 -10.42
C SER A 276 -20.33 8.86 -10.39
N SER A 277 -20.73 8.36 -11.56
CA SER A 277 -21.20 6.97 -11.73
C SER A 277 -20.08 5.92 -11.54
N MET A 278 -18.82 6.34 -11.45
CA MET A 278 -17.69 5.44 -11.21
C MET A 278 -17.58 5.04 -9.73
N ASN A 279 -18.07 5.87 -8.82
CA ASN A 279 -18.13 5.52 -7.40
C ASN A 279 -19.23 4.48 -7.16
N LYS A 280 -18.82 3.20 -7.09
CA LYS A 280 -19.70 2.07 -6.79
C LYS A 280 -19.66 1.66 -5.31
N SER A 281 -18.73 2.24 -4.54
CA SER A 281 -18.51 1.90 -3.14
C SER A 281 -19.68 2.23 -2.21
N GLY A 282 -20.51 3.21 -2.57
CA GLY A 282 -21.54 3.77 -1.70
C GLY A 282 -21.02 4.82 -0.70
N VAL A 283 -19.73 5.15 -0.71
CA VAL A 283 -19.18 6.29 0.04
C VAL A 283 -19.79 7.59 -0.49
N THR A 284 -20.20 8.45 0.42
CA THR A 284 -20.89 9.72 0.15
C THR A 284 -20.00 10.93 0.41
N LEU A 285 -20.46 12.13 0.03
CA LEU A 285 -19.78 13.37 0.40
C LEU A 285 -19.71 13.56 1.91
N GLN A 286 -20.71 13.07 2.66
CA GLN A 286 -20.73 13.18 4.11
C GLN A 286 -19.62 12.34 4.76
N ASP A 287 -19.35 11.14 4.23
CA ASP A 287 -18.24 10.30 4.68
C ASP A 287 -16.88 10.99 4.50
N MET A 288 -16.75 11.81 3.45
CA MET A 288 -15.48 12.40 3.02
C MET A 288 -15.33 13.88 3.42
N LEU A 289 -16.33 14.45 4.08
CA LEU A 289 -16.41 15.89 4.38
C LEU A 289 -15.18 16.39 5.15
N LEU A 290 -14.68 15.61 6.12
CA LEU A 290 -13.50 15.98 6.90
C LEU A 290 -12.24 16.11 6.04
N LEU A 291 -12.00 15.13 5.16
CA LEU A 291 -10.84 15.14 4.27
C LEU A 291 -10.96 16.25 3.22
N ILE A 292 -12.13 16.38 2.59
CA ILE A 292 -12.40 17.45 1.61
C ILE A 292 -12.16 18.82 2.25
N ASN A 293 -12.72 19.09 3.43
CA ASN A 293 -12.53 20.38 4.11
C ASN A 293 -11.06 20.62 4.49
N LYS A 294 -10.35 19.59 4.95
CA LYS A 294 -8.91 19.71 5.25
C LYS A 294 -8.11 20.13 4.02
N LEU A 295 -8.37 19.51 2.87
CA LEU A 295 -7.69 19.84 1.62
C LEU A 295 -8.06 21.24 1.09
N MET A 296 -9.33 21.65 1.25
CA MET A 296 -9.82 22.97 0.83
C MET A 296 -9.14 24.14 1.55
N VAL A 297 -8.72 23.94 2.80
CA VAL A 297 -8.07 24.98 3.62
C VAL A 297 -6.57 24.77 3.81
N SER A 298 -6.01 23.73 3.18
CA SER A 298 -4.58 23.42 3.27
C SER A 298 -3.77 24.45 2.49
N ASP A 299 -2.65 24.88 3.07
CA ASP A 299 -1.61 25.68 2.39
C ASP A 299 -0.61 24.80 1.60
N GLY A 300 -0.88 23.49 1.50
CA GLY A 300 -0.03 22.51 0.84
C GLY A 300 1.01 21.86 1.75
N THR A 301 1.22 22.35 2.97
CA THR A 301 2.29 21.84 3.82
C THR A 301 1.99 20.44 4.37
N ILE A 302 2.95 19.51 4.22
CA ILE A 302 2.88 18.13 4.71
C ILE A 302 3.58 18.05 6.07
N GLN A 303 2.79 18.12 7.15
CA GLN A 303 3.24 18.10 8.56
C GLN A 303 2.37 17.18 9.42
#